data_AF-A0A944JLW9-F1
#
_entry.id   AF-A0A944JLW9-F1
#
_cell.length_a   1.000
_cell.length_b   1.000
_cell.length_c   1.000
_cell.angle_alpha   90.00
_cell.angle_beta   90.00
_cell.angle_gamma   90.00
#
_symmetry.space_group_name_H-M   'P 1'
#
loop_
_entity.id
_entity.type
_entity.pdbx_description
1 polymer ?
#
loop_
_entity_poly.entity_id
_entity_poly.type
_entity_poly.pdbx_seq_one_letter_code
_entity_poly.pdbx_strand_id
1 'polypeptide(L)' 'MDPHTEATLVPPLAAVPLPRDPIGPDLPLPDHATSTSERGSFSLAVCTCGWRGPARRSRDLARKDATRHTAE' A
#
# COMPACT_ATOMS: atom_id res chain seq x y z
N MET A 1 45.28 38.38 16.19
CA MET A 1 44.02 38.27 16.94
C MET A 1 42.92 38.90 16.09
N ASP A 2 42.06 38.19 15.37
CA ASP A 2 41.74 36.76 15.28
C ASP A 2 41.15 36.47 13.88
N PRO A 3 41.42 35.30 13.30
CA PRO A 3 40.87 34.88 12.00
C PRO A 3 39.50 34.24 12.20
N HIS A 4 38.44 34.91 11.76
CA HIS A 4 37.08 34.36 11.75
C HIS A 4 36.51 34.50 10.36
N THR A 5 35.90 33.51 9.72
CA THR A 5 35.67 32.10 10.00
C THR A 5 35.30 31.54 8.62
N GLU A 6 35.86 30.39 8.24
CA GLU A 6 35.61 29.75 6.95
C GLU A 6 34.12 29.65 6.63
N ALA A 7 33.79 30.08 5.41
CA ALA A 7 32.59 29.78 4.66
C ALA A 7 32.23 28.29 4.72
N THR A 8 31.45 27.84 5.72
CA THR A 8 31.02 26.44 5.84
C THR A 8 30.40 25.97 4.52
N LEU A 9 31.08 25.04 3.86
CA LEU A 9 30.61 24.38 2.65
C LEU A 9 29.32 23.62 2.98
N VAL A 10 28.21 24.05 2.40
CA VAL A 10 26.95 23.32 2.46
C VAL A 10 27.18 21.96 1.80
N PRO A 11 26.95 20.82 2.50
CA PRO A 11 27.09 19.52 1.87
C PRO A 11 26.12 19.43 0.68
N PRO A 12 26.54 18.82 -0.44
CA PRO A 12 25.66 18.65 -1.58
C PRO A 12 24.42 17.89 -1.11
N LEU A 13 23.25 18.38 -1.52
CA LEU A 13 21.95 17.77 -1.23
C LEU A 13 22.04 16.28 -1.53
N ALA A 14 22.17 15.49 -0.47
CA ALA A 14 22.19 14.04 -0.56
C ALA A 14 20.92 13.64 -1.31
N ALA A 15 21.14 12.84 -2.37
CA ALA A 15 20.15 12.46 -3.35
C ALA A 15 18.76 12.29 -2.73
N VAL A 16 17.81 13.10 -3.21
CA VAL A 16 16.39 12.88 -2.95
C VAL A 16 16.09 11.42 -3.30
N PRO A 17 15.52 10.60 -2.40
CA PRO A 17 15.15 9.24 -2.76
C PRO A 17 14.19 9.33 -3.94
N LEU A 18 14.56 8.72 -5.06
CA LEU A 18 13.65 8.60 -6.20
C LEU A 18 12.35 7.92 -5.73
N PRO A 19 11.19 8.29 -6.31
CA PRO A 19 9.96 7.54 -6.10
C PRO A 19 10.25 6.06 -6.34
N ARG A 20 9.88 5.20 -5.37
CA ARG A 20 10.01 3.76 -5.55
C ARG A 20 9.14 3.36 -6.73
N ASP A 21 9.75 3.05 -7.87
CA ASP A 21 9.07 2.36 -8.94
C ASP A 21 8.61 1.00 -8.41
N PRO A 22 7.30 0.68 -8.33
CA PRO A 22 6.95 -0.72 -8.46
C PRO A 22 7.17 -1.07 -9.94
N ILE A 23 7.31 -2.35 -10.25
CA ILE A 23 7.38 -2.91 -11.62
C ILE A 23 8.83 -3.13 -12.10
N GLY A 24 9.48 -4.12 -11.48
CA GLY A 24 10.40 -4.99 -12.22
C GLY A 24 9.62 -5.97 -13.10
N PRO A 25 10.21 -6.50 -14.18
CA PRO A 25 9.53 -7.36 -15.15
C PRO A 25 9.35 -8.79 -14.59
N ASP A 26 8.15 -9.35 -14.78
CA ASP A 26 7.70 -10.72 -14.44
C ASP A 26 7.20 -10.93 -13.00
N LEU A 27 6.04 -10.35 -12.67
CA LEU A 27 5.25 -10.77 -11.49
C LEU A 27 3.98 -11.48 -11.97
N PRO A 28 3.58 -12.60 -11.34
CA PRO A 28 2.41 -13.36 -11.75
C PRO A 28 1.17 -12.44 -11.84
N LEU A 29 0.33 -12.70 -12.84
CA LEU A 29 -1.03 -12.13 -12.98
C LEU A 29 -1.67 -12.00 -11.61
N PRO A 30 -2.40 -10.90 -11.35
CA PRO A 30 -2.63 -10.38 -10.01
C PRO A 30 -3.05 -11.50 -9.08
N ASP A 31 -2.14 -11.92 -8.19
CA ASP A 31 -2.54 -12.66 -7.00
C ASP A 31 -3.74 -11.88 -6.45
N HIS A 32 -4.92 -12.51 -6.46
CA HIS A 32 -6.17 -11.89 -6.02
C HIS A 32 -6.02 -11.60 -4.52
N ALA A 33 -5.38 -10.47 -4.21
CA ALA A 33 -5.04 -10.09 -2.87
C ALA A 33 -6.29 -9.44 -2.30
N THR A 34 -6.99 -10.21 -1.49
CA THR A 34 -8.19 -9.75 -0.82
C THR A 34 -7.85 -9.15 0.54
N SER A 35 -8.52 -8.05 0.87
CA SER A 35 -8.45 -7.37 2.14
C SER A 35 -9.85 -7.05 2.64
N THR A 36 -9.97 -6.76 3.93
CA THR A 36 -11.24 -6.29 4.51
C THR A 36 -11.12 -4.82 4.85
N SER A 37 -12.10 -4.03 4.42
CA SER A 37 -12.19 -2.60 4.68
C SER A 37 -13.46 -2.31 5.49
N GLU A 38 -13.35 -1.41 6.48
CA GLU A 38 -14.44 -1.08 7.39
C GLU A 38 -15.00 0.30 7.04
N ARG A 39 -16.34 0.39 6.96
CA ARG A 39 -17.12 1.59 6.66
C ARG A 39 -18.21 1.72 7.72
N GLY A 40 -17.86 2.35 8.85
CA GLY A 40 -18.73 2.44 10.02
C GLY A 40 -19.01 1.05 10.61
N SER A 41 -20.29 0.70 10.75
CA SER A 41 -20.72 -0.62 11.27
C SER A 41 -20.70 -1.75 10.24
N PHE A 42 -20.12 -1.52 9.05
CA PHE A 42 -20.04 -2.49 7.97
C PHE A 42 -18.60 -2.82 7.62
N SER A 43 -18.32 -4.11 7.43
CA SER A 43 -17.10 -4.67 6.87
C SER A 43 -17.37 -5.13 5.43
N LEU A 44 -16.46 -4.78 4.52
CA LEU A 44 -16.50 -5.10 3.10
C LEU A 44 -15.23 -5.87 2.71
N ALA A 45 -15.37 -6.89 1.88
CA ALA A 45 -14.22 -7.47 1.19
C ALA A 45 -13.84 -6.61 -0.02
N VAL A 46 -12.55 -6.41 -0.25
CA VAL A 46 -12.03 -5.73 -1.44
C VAL A 46 -10.89 -6.55 -2.01
N CYS A 47 -10.82 -6.64 -3.34
CA CYS A 47 -9.75 -7.32 -4.05
C CYS A 47 -8.92 -6.30 -4.83
N THR A 48 -7.61 -6.53 -4.95
CA THR A 48 -6.73 -5.74 -5.84
C THR A 48 -7.14 -5.79 -7.31
N CYS A 49 -7.90 -6.82 -7.71
CA CYS A 49 -8.55 -6.94 -9.02
C CYS A 49 -9.73 -5.96 -9.25
N GLY A 50 -10.12 -5.18 -8.24
CA GLY A 50 -11.21 -4.19 -8.33
C GLY A 50 -12.57 -4.69 -7.82
N TRP A 51 -12.69 -5.97 -7.50
CA TRP A 51 -13.91 -6.53 -6.90
C TRP A 51 -14.16 -5.99 -5.48
N ARG A 52 -15.43 -5.76 -5.17
CA ARG A 52 -15.89 -5.35 -3.83
C ARG A 52 -17.03 -6.27 -3.42
N GLY A 53 -16.84 -6.94 -2.29
CA GLY A 53 -17.86 -7.81 -1.73
C GLY A 53 -18.99 -7.03 -1.05
N PRO A 54 -20.07 -7.73 -0.66
CA PRO A 54 -21.23 -7.11 -0.04
C PRO A 54 -20.93 -6.52 1.35
N ALA A 55 -21.73 -5.55 1.79
CA ALA A 55 -21.63 -4.98 3.13
C ALA A 55 -22.10 -5.99 4.20
N ARG A 56 -21.19 -6.39 5.10
CA ARG A 56 -21.48 -7.32 6.21
C ARG A 56 -21.28 -6.63 7.54
N ARG A 57 -22.13 -6.92 8.53
CA ARG A 57 -21.90 -6.46 9.92
C ARG A 57 -20.81 -7.27 10.64
N SER A 58 -20.60 -8.52 10.21
CA SER A 58 -19.57 -9.39 10.74
C SER A 58 -18.33 -9.36 9.85
N ARG A 59 -17.19 -9.07 10.48
CA ARG A 59 -15.88 -9.10 9.83
C ARG A 59 -15.52 -10.50 9.33
N ASP A 60 -15.94 -11.54 10.03
CA ASP A 60 -15.67 -12.93 9.63
C ASP A 60 -16.46 -13.32 8.38
N LEU A 61 -17.72 -12.86 8.25
CA LEU A 61 -18.47 -13.04 7.01
C LEU A 61 -17.80 -12.28 5.85
N ALA A 62 -17.36 -11.03 6.07
CA ALA A 62 -16.63 -10.29 5.05
C ALA A 62 -15.34 -11.01 4.64
N ARG A 63 -14.60 -11.60 5.59
CA ARG A 63 -13.39 -12.40 5.28
C ARG A 63 -13.72 -13.65 4.48
N LYS A 64 -14.80 -14.37 4.82
CA LYS A 64 -15.28 -15.52 4.03
C LYS A 64 -15.65 -15.13 2.60
N ASP A 65 -16.27 -13.96 2.43
CA ASP A 65 -16.60 -13.42 1.10
C ASP A 65 -15.33 -13.13 0.29
N ALA A 66 -14.29 -12.57 0.92
CA ALA A 66 -12.97 -12.42 0.32
C ALA A 66 -12.34 -13.77 -0.08
N THR A 67 -12.30 -14.76 0.81
CA THR A 67 -11.72 -16.09 0.52
C THR A 67 -12.47 -16.82 -0.61
N ARG A 68 -13.79 -16.68 -0.67
CA ARG A 68 -14.57 -17.28 -1.77
C ARG A 68 -14.21 -16.65 -3.10
N HIS A 69 -14.02 -15.34 -3.13
CA HIS A 69 -13.62 -14.63 -4.34
C HIS A 69 -12.21 -14.99 -4.82
N THR A 70 -11.26 -15.26 -3.91
CA THR A 70 -9.92 -15.75 -4.30
C THR A 70 -9.90 -17.19 -4.81
N ALA A 71 -11.01 -17.92 -4.67
CA ALA A 71 -11.14 -19.32 -5.05
C ALA A 71 -11.96 -19.53 -6.34
N GLU A 72 -12.52 -18.45 -6.92
CA GLU A 72 -13.13 -18.43 -8.26
C GLU A 72 -12.07 -18.13 -9.33
#